data_AF-A0A1J4MCJ8-F1
#
_entry.id   AF-A0A1J4MCJ8-F1
#
_cell.length_a   1.000
_cell.length_b   1.000
_cell.length_c   1.000
_cell.angle_alpha   90.00
_cell.angle_beta   90.00
_cell.angle_gamma   90.00
#
_symmetry.space_group_name_H-M   'P 1'
#
loop_
_entity.id
_entity.type
_entity.pdbx_description
1 polymer ?
#
loop_
_entity_poly.entity_id
_entity_poly.type
_entity_poly.pdbx_seq_one_letter_code
_entity_poly.pdbx_strand_id
1 'polypeptide(L)'
;MEEVNKRDIEIKDRFLSLPNNVEFVREPVFYSQFKKIRKGNIKESKIDNKSLPVLSVRYKDSFIELSEDRFVAKGYKGWSSVLLSHGSSSGSWYFEITIGNPVELQPFLGYPISVTKICKPSIRVGWSCRYSRYDVPVGTNSFGFSLSSSDCSCFNNGKKRCLPNYKPLNTGDIVGCFITLNNTSYDLPNPLTRPELHPFVEMGLLCNPDKLPPIIIDKGSKVQFSVNGKVLETNYTDIPAGFYHPALSLYMGATAVINTGPEFNYTPTVHFLPICKMQRPCIV
;
A
#
# COMPACT_ATOMS: atom_id res chain seq x y z
N MET A 1 44.52 9.66 34.86
CA MET A 1 43.91 8.31 34.99
C MET A 1 43.00 8.35 36.21
N GLU A 2 41.85 9.06 36.16
CA GLU A 2 40.93 9.08 37.35
C GLU A 2 39.51 9.67 37.15
N GLU A 3 38.96 9.79 35.93
CA GLU A 3 37.58 10.35 35.78
C GLU A 3 36.58 9.50 34.99
N VAL A 4 36.97 8.31 34.52
CA VAL A 4 36.04 7.43 33.76
C VAL A 4 35.30 6.43 34.66
N ASN A 5 35.69 6.28 35.93
CA ASN A 5 35.24 5.13 36.77
C ASN A 5 34.16 5.44 37.82
N LYS A 6 33.53 6.64 37.83
CA LYS A 6 32.49 6.99 38.82
C LYS A 6 31.04 6.81 38.35
N ARG A 7 30.77 6.84 37.03
CA ARG A 7 29.39 6.70 36.52
C ARG A 7 28.89 5.26 36.40
N ASP A 8 29.80 4.30 36.23
CA ASP A 8 29.41 2.88 36.08
C ASP A 8 29.19 2.15 37.41
N ILE A 9 29.65 2.73 38.53
CA ILE A 9 29.44 2.18 39.89
C ILE A 9 28.08 2.62 40.45
N GLU A 10 27.65 3.86 40.17
CA GLU A 10 26.37 4.41 40.65
C GLU A 10 25.12 3.75 40.05
N ILE A 11 25.24 3.14 38.86
CA ILE A 11 24.13 2.44 38.20
C ILE A 11 23.99 1.00 38.70
N LYS A 12 25.08 0.33 39.11
CA LYS A 12 25.02 -1.04 39.62
C LYS A 12 24.42 -1.15 41.03
N ASP A 13 24.67 -0.16 41.88
CA ASP A 13 24.17 -0.20 43.27
C ASP A 13 22.68 0.16 43.42
N ARG A 14 22.05 0.75 42.39
CA ARG A 14 20.59 0.99 42.40
C ARG A 14 19.75 -0.22 42.01
N PHE A 15 20.34 -1.26 41.43
CA PHE A 15 19.62 -2.46 40.98
C PHE A 15 19.71 -3.65 41.95
N LEU A 16 20.42 -3.52 43.08
CA LEU A 16 20.64 -4.62 44.03
C LEU A 16 19.97 -4.44 45.40
N SER A 17 19.08 -3.45 45.59
CA SER A 17 18.41 -3.20 46.87
C SER A 17 16.89 -3.14 46.79
N LEU A 18 16.24 -4.17 46.22
CA LEU A 18 14.82 -4.40 46.47
C LEU A 18 14.57 -5.86 46.88
N PRO A 19 13.86 -6.10 47.99
CA PRO A 19 13.70 -7.42 48.56
C PRO A 19 12.84 -8.32 47.66
N ASN A 20 13.26 -9.58 47.57
CA ASN A 20 12.49 -10.68 47.00
C ASN A 20 11.21 -10.89 47.83
N ASN A 21 10.07 -10.35 47.37
CA ASN A 21 8.70 -10.85 47.57
C ASN A 21 7.69 -9.71 47.38
N VAL A 22 7.21 -9.51 46.15
CA VAL A 22 5.89 -8.89 45.91
C VAL A 22 5.31 -9.48 44.63
N GLU A 23 4.25 -10.27 44.73
CA GLU A 23 3.39 -10.63 43.60
C GLU A 23 2.79 -9.34 43.01
N PHE A 24 3.17 -8.98 41.78
CA PHE A 24 2.50 -7.91 41.05
C PHE A 24 1.26 -8.48 40.34
N VAL A 25 0.15 -8.54 41.08
CA VAL A 25 -1.18 -8.50 40.48
C VAL A 25 -1.33 -7.13 39.82
N ARG A 26 -1.15 -7.06 38.49
CA ARG A 26 -1.53 -5.85 37.74
C ARG A 26 -3.00 -5.96 37.38
N GLU A 27 -3.84 -5.29 38.17
CA GLU A 27 -5.21 -4.96 37.75
C GLU A 27 -5.18 -4.23 36.40
N PRO A 28 -6.16 -4.47 35.51
CA PRO A 28 -6.27 -3.75 34.26
C PRO A 28 -6.61 -2.29 34.56
N VAL A 29 -5.61 -1.41 34.46
CA VAL A 29 -5.82 0.04 34.47
C VAL A 29 -6.64 0.37 33.22
N PHE A 30 -7.95 0.53 33.43
CA PHE A 30 -8.86 1.13 32.45
C PHE A 30 -8.23 2.43 31.95
N TYR A 31 -7.91 2.47 30.66
CA TYR A 31 -7.37 3.66 29.99
C TYR A 31 -8.50 4.67 29.77
N SER A 32 -9.14 5.14 30.84
CA SER A 32 -10.07 6.27 30.81
C SER A 32 -9.29 7.58 30.89
N GLN A 33 -8.45 7.84 29.89
CA GLN A 33 -7.95 9.18 29.61
C GLN A 33 -8.00 9.39 28.11
N PHE A 34 -9.16 9.85 27.64
CA PHE A 34 -9.25 10.61 26.41
C PHE A 34 -8.17 11.70 26.48
N LYS A 35 -7.07 11.50 25.75
CA LYS A 35 -6.12 12.57 25.46
C LYS A 35 -6.94 13.72 24.88
N LYS A 36 -7.02 14.83 25.61
CA LYS A 36 -7.45 16.12 25.08
C LYS A 36 -6.78 16.28 23.73
N ILE A 37 -7.58 16.19 22.66
CA ILE A 37 -7.13 16.46 21.30
C ILE A 37 -6.54 17.86 21.35
N ARG A 38 -5.22 17.99 21.22
CA ARG A 38 -4.60 19.27 20.89
C ARG A 38 -5.25 19.68 19.58
N LYS A 39 -6.11 20.70 19.59
CA LYS A 39 -6.57 21.42 18.39
C LYS A 39 -5.36 22.12 17.76
N GLY A 40 -4.40 21.35 17.25
CA GLY A 40 -3.53 21.82 16.20
C GLY A 40 -4.35 21.76 14.92
N ASN A 41 -4.34 22.83 14.12
CA ASN A 41 -4.92 22.81 12.78
C ASN A 41 -4.24 21.69 11.98
N ILE A 42 -4.89 20.52 11.89
CA ILE A 42 -4.44 19.46 11.00
C ILE A 42 -4.61 20.04 9.60
N LYS A 43 -3.51 20.29 8.89
CA LYS A 43 -3.55 20.76 7.51
C LYS A 43 -4.43 19.81 6.71
N GLU A 44 -5.43 20.33 5.99
CA GLU A 44 -6.37 19.53 5.18
C GLU A 44 -5.66 18.58 4.22
N SER A 45 -4.46 18.94 3.76
CA SER A 45 -3.59 18.11 2.90
C SER A 45 -3.12 16.80 3.53
N LYS A 46 -3.29 16.59 4.85
CA LYS A 46 -2.89 15.38 5.57
C LYS A 46 -4.03 14.40 5.86
N ILE A 47 -5.23 14.67 5.36
CA ILE A 47 -6.39 13.80 5.55
C ILE A 47 -6.93 13.38 4.19
N ASP A 48 -7.37 12.14 4.09
CA ASP A 48 -8.21 11.74 2.96
C ASP A 48 -9.58 12.37 3.13
N ASN A 49 -9.82 13.58 2.62
CA ASN A 49 -11.12 14.27 2.66
C ASN A 49 -11.71 14.60 1.26
N LYS A 50 -10.93 14.42 0.18
CA LYS A 50 -11.39 14.65 -1.20
C LYS A 50 -12.53 13.70 -1.60
N SER A 51 -13.55 14.24 -2.27
CA SER A 51 -14.72 13.49 -2.76
C SER A 51 -14.35 12.50 -3.86
N LEU A 52 -13.41 12.87 -4.74
CA LEU A 52 -12.91 12.00 -5.79
C LEU A 52 -11.83 11.03 -5.26
N PRO A 53 -11.74 9.83 -5.84
CA PRO A 53 -10.62 8.92 -5.62
C PRO A 53 -9.28 9.55 -5.97
N VAL A 54 -8.34 9.43 -5.04
CA VAL A 54 -7.00 10.02 -5.09
C VAL A 54 -6.03 9.15 -4.32
N LEU A 55 -4.73 9.27 -4.59
CA LEU A 55 -3.70 8.57 -3.83
C LEU A 55 -3.81 8.96 -2.35
N SER A 56 -3.93 7.95 -1.49
CA SER A 56 -4.26 8.14 -0.08
C SER A 56 -3.03 8.61 0.70
N VAL A 57 -3.23 9.59 1.58
CA VAL A 57 -2.21 9.99 2.56
C VAL A 57 -2.17 9.07 3.78
N ARG A 58 -3.19 8.22 3.96
CA ARG A 58 -3.30 7.24 5.05
C ARG A 58 -2.88 5.83 4.64
N TYR A 59 -3.10 5.44 3.39
CA TYR A 59 -2.84 4.10 2.87
C TYR A 59 -1.56 4.10 2.03
N LYS A 60 -0.48 4.63 2.59
CA LYS A 60 0.81 4.74 1.92
C LYS A 60 1.96 4.54 2.88
N ASP A 61 3.11 4.21 2.32
CA ASP A 61 4.38 4.26 3.02
C ASP A 61 4.82 5.72 3.26
N SER A 62 5.59 5.96 4.33
CA SER A 62 6.11 7.29 4.63
C SER A 62 7.08 7.81 3.56
N PHE A 63 7.75 6.92 2.81
CA PHE A 63 8.68 7.25 1.74
C PHE A 63 8.01 7.51 0.38
N ILE A 64 6.69 7.44 0.27
CA ILE A 64 5.97 7.90 -0.92
C ILE A 64 5.71 9.41 -0.80
N GLU A 65 6.21 10.17 -1.77
CA GLU A 65 5.81 11.56 -1.99
C GLU A 65 4.63 11.62 -2.94
N LEU A 66 3.65 12.46 -2.61
CA LEU A 66 2.47 12.72 -3.45
C LEU A 66 2.48 14.18 -3.91
N SER A 67 2.01 14.42 -5.13
CA SER A 67 1.63 15.76 -5.57
C SER A 67 0.47 16.33 -4.75
N GLU A 68 0.27 17.64 -4.79
CA GLU A 68 -0.81 18.33 -4.05
C GLU A 68 -2.21 17.88 -4.49
N ASP A 69 -2.40 17.63 -5.78
CA ASP A 69 -3.63 17.07 -6.33
C ASP A 69 -3.83 15.59 -5.94
N ARG A 70 -2.75 14.89 -5.55
CA ARG A 70 -2.69 13.47 -5.18
C ARG A 70 -2.98 12.51 -6.35
N PHE A 71 -2.62 12.92 -7.56
CA PHE A 71 -2.63 12.05 -8.76
C PHE A 71 -1.23 11.62 -9.21
N VAL A 72 -0.16 12.16 -8.62
CA VAL A 72 1.22 11.72 -8.87
C VAL A 72 1.80 11.13 -7.60
N ALA A 73 2.43 9.96 -7.72
CA ALA A 73 3.24 9.35 -6.67
C ALA A 73 4.69 9.23 -7.13
N LYS A 74 5.63 9.56 -6.23
CA LYS A 74 7.07 9.37 -6.42
C LYS A 74 7.59 8.50 -5.29
N GLY A 75 8.33 7.46 -5.65
CA GLY A 75 9.07 6.62 -4.71
C GLY A 75 10.53 6.99 -4.71
N TYR A 76 11.22 6.63 -3.63
CA TYR A 76 12.65 6.88 -3.48
C TYR A 76 13.42 5.56 -3.43
N LYS A 77 14.07 5.25 -2.31
CA LYS A 77 14.75 3.98 -2.08
C LYS A 77 13.74 2.86 -1.83
N GLY A 78 14.16 1.61 -2.07
CA GLY A 78 13.40 0.43 -1.67
C GLY A 78 12.02 0.35 -2.34
N TRP A 79 11.27 -0.71 -2.03
CA TRP A 79 9.87 -0.76 -2.43
C TRP A 79 9.04 0.03 -1.44
N SER A 80 8.15 0.86 -1.96
CA SER A 80 7.20 1.62 -1.17
C SER A 80 5.88 1.68 -1.94
N SER A 81 4.76 1.59 -1.23
CA SER A 81 3.43 1.41 -1.82
C SER A 81 2.45 2.47 -1.37
N VAL A 82 1.46 2.72 -2.22
CA VAL A 82 0.32 3.60 -1.96
C VAL A 82 -0.94 3.03 -2.61
N LEU A 83 -2.04 3.08 -1.88
CA LEU A 83 -3.38 2.74 -2.36
C LEU A 83 -4.20 4.02 -2.56
N LEU A 84 -5.25 3.93 -3.36
CA LEU A 84 -6.24 5.00 -3.48
C LEU A 84 -7.15 5.04 -2.25
N SER A 85 -7.68 6.23 -1.96
CA SER A 85 -8.60 6.48 -0.84
C SER A 85 -9.94 5.75 -0.96
N HIS A 86 -10.29 5.32 -2.17
CA HIS A 86 -11.54 4.61 -2.50
C HIS A 86 -11.22 3.22 -3.04
N GLY A 87 -12.21 2.33 -2.98
CA GLY A 87 -12.11 0.96 -3.46
C GLY A 87 -13.50 0.35 -3.64
N SER A 88 -13.57 -0.94 -3.94
CA SER A 88 -14.83 -1.67 -4.06
C SER A 88 -14.67 -3.15 -3.75
N SER A 89 -15.77 -3.79 -3.34
CA SER A 89 -15.95 -5.25 -3.27
C SER A 89 -16.84 -5.80 -4.39
N SER A 90 -17.35 -4.93 -5.28
CA SER A 90 -18.33 -5.31 -6.31
C SER A 90 -18.20 -4.47 -7.58
N GLY A 91 -18.65 -5.00 -8.71
CA GLY A 91 -18.69 -4.30 -10.00
C GLY A 91 -17.41 -4.44 -10.82
N SER A 92 -17.41 -3.83 -12.01
CA SER A 92 -16.30 -3.85 -12.96
C SER A 92 -15.68 -2.47 -13.11
N TRP A 93 -14.38 -2.36 -12.82
CA TRP A 93 -13.68 -1.08 -12.71
C TRP A 93 -12.41 -1.01 -13.53
N TYR A 94 -12.09 0.21 -13.98
CA TYR A 94 -10.92 0.50 -14.80
C TYR A 94 -10.24 1.82 -14.42
N PHE A 95 -8.91 1.80 -14.46
CA PHE A 95 -8.06 2.99 -14.36
C PHE A 95 -6.78 2.83 -15.16
N GLU A 96 -6.07 3.93 -15.39
CA GLU A 96 -4.80 3.95 -16.09
C GLU A 96 -3.68 4.52 -15.21
N ILE A 97 -2.47 3.99 -15.40
CA ILE A 97 -1.25 4.56 -14.85
C ILE A 97 -0.29 4.87 -15.99
N THR A 98 0.18 6.11 -16.03
CA THR A 98 1.29 6.50 -16.89
C THR A 98 2.60 6.37 -16.13
N ILE A 99 3.59 5.71 -16.73
CA ILE A 99 4.96 5.67 -16.21
C ILE A 99 5.56 7.08 -16.34
N GLY A 100 5.82 7.73 -15.21
CA GLY A 100 6.35 9.09 -15.17
C GLY A 100 7.86 9.15 -15.33
N ASN A 101 8.38 10.37 -15.53
CA ASN A 101 9.83 10.61 -15.49
C ASN A 101 10.38 10.23 -14.10
N PRO A 102 11.46 9.43 -14.03
CA PRO A 102 12.03 9.06 -12.75
C PRO A 102 12.64 10.29 -12.05
N VAL A 103 12.59 10.26 -10.73
CA VAL A 103 13.29 11.20 -9.87
C VAL A 103 14.77 10.83 -9.86
N GLU A 104 15.64 11.79 -10.13
CA GLU A 104 17.08 11.61 -9.97
C GLU A 104 17.42 11.44 -8.48
N LEU A 105 17.96 10.28 -8.13
CA LEU A 105 18.31 9.97 -6.76
C LEU A 105 19.73 10.42 -6.45
N GLN A 106 19.85 11.20 -5.37
CA GLN A 106 21.15 11.46 -4.76
C GLN A 106 21.76 10.16 -4.22
N PRO A 107 23.09 10.06 -4.16
CA PRO A 107 23.78 8.91 -3.56
C PRO A 107 23.25 8.65 -2.15
N PHE A 108 22.90 7.40 -1.87
CA PHE A 108 22.44 7.05 -0.52
C PHE A 108 23.60 7.17 0.47
N LEU A 109 23.32 7.74 1.64
CA LEU A 109 24.31 7.84 2.71
C LEU A 109 24.90 6.45 3.02
N GLY A 110 26.22 6.34 2.95
CA GLY A 110 26.95 5.09 3.18
C GLY A 110 27.00 4.13 1.99
N TYR A 111 26.52 4.51 0.81
CA TYR A 111 26.62 3.71 -0.42
C TYR A 111 27.44 4.45 -1.49
N PRO A 112 28.24 3.74 -2.30
CA PRO A 112 28.94 4.36 -3.41
C PRO A 112 27.93 4.86 -4.46
N ILE A 113 28.27 5.96 -5.14
CA ILE A 113 27.47 6.60 -6.20
C ILE A 113 27.11 5.61 -7.32
N SER A 114 27.94 4.59 -7.53
CA SER A 114 27.68 3.54 -8.52
C SER A 114 26.38 2.78 -8.25
N VAL A 115 25.99 2.57 -7.00
CA VAL A 115 24.79 1.80 -6.64
C VAL A 115 23.52 2.51 -7.10
N THR A 116 23.42 3.84 -6.92
CA THR A 116 22.24 4.60 -7.36
C THR A 116 22.13 4.66 -8.88
N LYS A 117 23.25 4.61 -9.61
CA LYS A 117 23.26 4.57 -11.09
C LYS A 117 22.89 3.21 -11.69
N ILE A 118 23.09 2.12 -10.96
CA ILE A 118 22.83 0.76 -11.47
C ILE A 118 21.35 0.39 -11.36
N CYS A 119 20.67 0.84 -10.31
CA CYS A 119 19.28 0.44 -10.05
C CYS A 119 18.31 1.16 -10.99
N LYS A 120 17.57 0.38 -11.79
CA LYS A 120 16.53 0.93 -12.66
C LYS A 120 15.26 1.25 -11.86
N PRO A 121 14.65 2.43 -12.05
CA PRO A 121 13.34 2.74 -11.51
C PRO A 121 12.32 1.69 -11.96
N SER A 122 11.48 1.21 -11.04
CA SER A 122 10.44 0.22 -11.36
C SER A 122 9.14 0.52 -10.64
N ILE A 123 8.04 0.15 -11.29
CA ILE A 123 6.69 0.29 -10.78
C ILE A 123 6.04 -1.08 -10.75
N ARG A 124 5.26 -1.37 -9.70
CA ARG A 124 4.23 -2.40 -9.74
C ARG A 124 2.88 -1.75 -9.56
N VAL A 125 1.99 -1.96 -10.51
CA VAL A 125 0.65 -1.36 -10.54
C VAL A 125 -0.42 -2.43 -10.51
N GLY A 126 -1.50 -2.22 -9.76
CA GLY A 126 -2.70 -3.03 -9.88
C GLY A 126 -3.68 -2.81 -8.75
N TRP A 127 -4.07 -3.90 -8.09
CA TRP A 127 -5.14 -3.92 -7.11
C TRP A 127 -4.66 -4.55 -5.80
N SER A 128 -5.08 -4.01 -4.66
CA SER A 128 -4.74 -4.57 -3.35
C SER A 128 -5.83 -4.31 -2.32
N CYS A 129 -6.07 -5.28 -1.45
CA CYS A 129 -6.69 -5.02 -0.15
C CYS A 129 -5.68 -4.35 0.80
N ARG A 130 -6.18 -3.74 1.89
CA ARG A 130 -5.35 -3.11 2.95
C ARG A 130 -4.79 -4.14 3.95
N TYR A 131 -4.27 -5.25 3.43
CA TYR A 131 -3.80 -6.41 4.23
C TYR A 131 -2.27 -6.59 4.20
N SER A 132 -1.57 -5.86 3.33
CA SER A 132 -0.10 -5.83 3.29
C SER A 132 0.42 -4.51 3.84
N ARG A 133 1.59 -4.57 4.49
CA ARG A 133 2.36 -3.37 4.84
C ARG A 133 2.68 -2.57 3.57
N TYR A 134 2.82 -1.25 3.72
CA TYR A 134 3.09 -0.38 2.58
C TYR A 134 4.57 -0.32 2.19
N ASP A 135 5.48 -0.90 2.98
CA ASP A 135 6.91 -1.03 2.69
C ASP A 135 7.25 -2.26 1.80
N VAL A 136 6.22 -2.99 1.34
CA VAL A 136 6.36 -4.12 0.42
C VAL A 136 5.60 -3.87 -0.88
N PRO A 137 6.05 -4.45 -2.02
CA PRO A 137 5.37 -4.23 -3.28
C PRO A 137 4.00 -4.93 -3.35
N VAL A 138 3.07 -4.35 -4.09
CA VAL A 138 1.76 -4.94 -4.41
C VAL A 138 1.98 -6.27 -5.12
N GLY A 139 1.19 -7.28 -4.75
CA GLY A 139 1.33 -8.67 -5.22
C GLY A 139 2.17 -9.56 -4.29
N THR A 140 2.62 -9.04 -3.14
CA THR A 140 3.35 -9.84 -2.15
C THR A 140 2.46 -10.87 -1.45
N ASN A 141 1.21 -10.53 -1.12
CA ASN A 141 0.24 -11.47 -0.53
C ASN A 141 -0.81 -11.93 -1.56
N SER A 142 -1.70 -12.83 -1.13
CA SER A 142 -2.78 -13.39 -1.96
C SER A 142 -3.86 -12.38 -2.36
N PHE A 143 -4.02 -11.29 -1.60
CA PHE A 143 -5.03 -10.25 -1.79
C PHE A 143 -4.51 -9.03 -2.57
N GLY A 144 -3.34 -9.17 -3.22
CA GLY A 144 -2.75 -8.17 -4.10
C GLY A 144 -2.41 -8.74 -5.46
N PHE A 145 -2.67 -7.98 -6.51
CA PHE A 145 -2.38 -8.35 -7.91
C PHE A 145 -1.71 -7.17 -8.59
N SER A 146 -0.56 -7.38 -9.22
CA SER A 146 0.12 -6.29 -9.93
C SER A 146 0.78 -6.73 -11.23
N LEU A 147 1.04 -5.75 -12.08
CA LEU A 147 1.92 -5.81 -13.25
C LEU A 147 3.20 -5.01 -12.96
N SER A 148 4.35 -5.57 -13.29
CA SER A 148 5.66 -4.93 -13.16
C SER A 148 6.05 -4.18 -14.43
N SER A 149 6.49 -2.93 -14.30
CA SER A 149 7.03 -2.16 -15.43
C SER A 149 8.36 -2.70 -15.95
N SER A 150 9.13 -3.44 -15.13
CA SER A 150 10.46 -3.92 -15.51
C SER A 150 10.43 -4.95 -16.65
N ASP A 151 9.37 -5.74 -16.76
CA ASP A 151 9.29 -6.87 -17.69
C ASP A 151 7.86 -7.31 -18.01
N CYS A 152 6.86 -6.50 -17.67
CA CYS A 152 5.44 -6.82 -17.78
C CYS A 152 5.03 -8.12 -17.08
N SER A 153 5.80 -8.62 -16.11
CA SER A 153 5.39 -9.80 -15.35
C SER A 153 4.31 -9.44 -14.35
N CYS A 154 3.35 -10.36 -14.16
CA CYS A 154 2.34 -10.20 -13.13
C CYS A 154 2.79 -10.82 -11.81
N PHE A 155 2.36 -10.25 -10.69
CA PHE A 155 2.68 -10.74 -9.34
C PHE A 155 1.41 -10.93 -8.51
N ASN A 156 1.34 -12.06 -7.80
CA ASN A 156 0.36 -12.36 -6.78
C ASN A 156 0.93 -13.40 -5.81
N ASN A 157 0.66 -13.27 -4.51
CA ASN A 157 1.16 -14.17 -3.48
C ASN A 157 2.69 -14.40 -3.52
N GLY A 158 3.43 -13.34 -3.83
CA GLY A 158 4.90 -13.37 -3.95
C GLY A 158 5.41 -14.12 -5.18
N LYS A 159 4.51 -14.69 -6.00
CA LYS A 159 4.86 -15.45 -7.20
C LYS A 159 4.85 -14.53 -8.41
N LYS A 160 5.93 -14.60 -9.18
CA LYS A 160 6.06 -13.95 -10.48
C LYS A 160 5.47 -14.85 -11.57
N ARG A 161 4.61 -14.30 -12.41
CA ARG A 161 4.13 -14.91 -13.65
C ARG A 161 4.68 -14.10 -14.82
N CYS A 162 5.68 -14.65 -15.50
CA CYS A 162 6.29 -14.03 -16.67
C CYS A 162 5.32 -14.11 -17.86
N LEU A 163 5.31 -13.04 -18.67
CA LEU A 163 4.66 -13.05 -19.97
C LEU A 163 5.73 -13.14 -21.07
N PRO A 164 5.66 -14.12 -21.98
CA PRO A 164 6.58 -14.18 -23.10
C PRO A 164 6.37 -12.98 -24.03
N ASN A 165 7.46 -12.50 -24.66
CA ASN A 165 7.43 -11.48 -25.71
C ASN A 165 7.05 -10.04 -25.31
N TYR A 166 7.08 -9.71 -24.02
CA TYR A 166 6.90 -8.31 -23.58
C TYR A 166 8.23 -7.65 -23.23
N LYS A 167 8.34 -6.38 -23.61
CA LYS A 167 9.49 -5.53 -23.29
C LYS A 167 9.26 -4.80 -21.96
N PRO A 168 10.33 -4.37 -21.28
CA PRO A 168 10.22 -3.40 -20.20
C PRO A 168 9.45 -2.16 -20.65
N LEU A 169 8.63 -1.61 -19.77
CA LEU A 169 7.90 -0.37 -19.99
C LEU A 169 8.84 0.83 -19.81
N ASN A 170 8.62 1.86 -20.63
CA ASN A 170 9.37 3.09 -20.62
C ASN A 170 8.50 4.24 -20.08
N THR A 171 9.15 5.36 -19.77
CA THR A 171 8.45 6.61 -19.48
C THR A 171 7.44 6.93 -20.58
N GLY A 172 6.22 7.29 -20.18
CA GLY A 172 5.11 7.61 -21.08
C GLY A 172 4.22 6.41 -21.43
N ASP A 173 4.69 5.17 -21.22
CA ASP A 173 3.82 4.01 -21.40
C ASP A 173 2.68 4.02 -20.38
N ILE A 174 1.53 3.50 -20.80
CA ILE A 174 0.30 3.51 -20.01
C ILE A 174 -0.12 2.07 -19.72
N VAL A 175 -0.33 1.77 -18.44
CA VAL A 175 -0.87 0.49 -17.97
C VAL A 175 -2.33 0.67 -17.61
N GLY A 176 -3.22 0.02 -18.34
CA GLY A 176 -4.64 -0.07 -17.99
C GLY A 176 -4.88 -1.25 -17.04
N CYS A 177 -5.63 -1.00 -15.96
CA CYS A 177 -5.88 -1.97 -14.89
C CYS A 177 -7.36 -2.27 -14.76
N PHE A 178 -7.74 -3.54 -14.91
CA PHE A 178 -9.13 -3.99 -14.91
C PHE A 178 -9.39 -4.87 -13.69
N ILE A 179 -10.54 -4.72 -13.05
CA ILE A 179 -11.05 -5.67 -12.05
C ILE A 179 -12.55 -5.89 -12.23
N THR A 180 -13.02 -7.09 -11.95
CA THR A 180 -14.45 -7.45 -11.86
C THR A 180 -14.66 -8.25 -10.59
N LEU A 181 -15.65 -7.85 -9.79
CA LEU A 181 -15.95 -8.38 -8.47
C LEU A 181 -17.45 -8.66 -8.35
N ASN A 182 -17.83 -9.77 -7.70
CA ASN A 182 -19.23 -10.20 -7.61
C ASN A 182 -19.85 -10.00 -6.22
N ASN A 183 -19.26 -9.12 -5.38
CA ASN A 183 -19.73 -8.84 -4.02
C ASN A 183 -19.84 -10.08 -3.12
N THR A 184 -18.99 -11.08 -3.36
CA THR A 184 -18.92 -12.26 -2.49
C THR A 184 -18.58 -11.84 -1.07
N SER A 185 -19.34 -12.32 -0.09
CA SER A 185 -19.09 -12.04 1.32
C SER A 185 -17.73 -12.57 1.76
N TYR A 186 -17.01 -11.80 2.56
CA TYR A 186 -15.72 -12.16 3.13
C TYR A 186 -15.70 -11.83 4.62
N ASP A 187 -14.94 -12.60 5.38
CA ASP A 187 -14.78 -12.40 6.82
C ASP A 187 -13.59 -11.47 7.08
N LEU A 188 -13.88 -10.29 7.61
CA LEU A 188 -12.89 -9.35 8.08
C LEU A 188 -13.20 -9.01 9.55
N PRO A 189 -12.23 -9.18 10.47
CA PRO A 189 -12.46 -8.88 11.86
C PRO A 189 -12.78 -7.40 12.08
N ASN A 190 -13.81 -7.11 12.86
CA ASN A 190 -14.14 -5.74 13.26
C ASN A 190 -13.08 -5.22 14.26
N PRO A 191 -12.36 -4.14 13.94
CA PRO A 191 -11.37 -3.55 14.85
C PRO A 191 -11.98 -3.10 16.19
N LEU A 192 -13.25 -2.69 16.22
CA LEU A 192 -13.94 -2.24 17.44
C LEU A 192 -14.05 -3.33 18.50
N THR A 193 -14.13 -4.60 18.06
CA THR A 193 -14.24 -5.76 18.94
C THR A 193 -12.90 -6.48 19.13
N ARG A 194 -11.82 -6.00 18.50
CA ARG A 194 -10.50 -6.64 18.48
C ARG A 194 -9.39 -5.61 18.70
N PRO A 195 -9.10 -5.24 19.97
CA PRO A 195 -8.08 -4.25 20.30
C PRO A 195 -6.68 -4.58 19.75
N GLU A 196 -6.38 -5.86 19.54
CA GLU A 196 -5.14 -6.30 18.90
C GLU A 196 -4.95 -5.76 17.48
N LEU A 197 -6.02 -5.29 16.84
CA LEU A 197 -5.99 -4.69 15.50
C LEU A 197 -5.69 -3.20 15.49
N HIS A 198 -5.82 -2.51 16.63
CA HIS A 198 -5.68 -1.05 16.70
C HIS A 198 -4.35 -0.53 16.11
N PRO A 199 -3.18 -1.12 16.40
CA PRO A 199 -1.92 -0.66 15.81
C PRO A 199 -1.92 -0.74 14.27
N PHE A 200 -2.56 -1.77 13.72
CA PHE A 200 -2.65 -1.95 12.27
C PHE A 200 -3.62 -0.95 11.64
N VAL A 201 -4.76 -0.67 12.29
CA VAL A 201 -5.73 0.33 11.83
C VAL A 201 -5.17 1.76 11.89
N GLU A 202 -4.36 2.06 12.89
CA GLU A 202 -3.60 3.32 12.98
C GLU A 202 -2.65 3.46 11.79
N MET A 203 -1.98 2.38 11.39
CA MET A 203 -1.18 2.31 10.15
C MET A 203 -2.01 2.23 8.87
N GLY A 204 -3.35 2.26 8.95
CA GLY A 204 -4.24 2.21 7.80
C GLY A 204 -4.51 0.81 7.22
N LEU A 205 -4.04 -0.25 7.88
CA LEU A 205 -4.29 -1.65 7.54
C LEU A 205 -5.59 -2.16 8.17
N LEU A 206 -6.13 -3.24 7.63
CA LEU A 206 -7.39 -3.86 8.09
C LEU A 206 -7.18 -5.19 8.81
N CYS A 207 -5.98 -5.73 8.80
CA CYS A 207 -5.63 -6.96 9.51
C CYS A 207 -4.16 -6.92 9.95
N ASN A 208 -3.77 -7.91 10.75
CA ASN A 208 -2.35 -8.20 10.95
C ASN A 208 -1.78 -8.77 9.63
N PRO A 209 -0.74 -8.16 9.04
CA PRO A 209 -0.15 -8.65 7.78
C PRO A 209 0.50 -10.04 7.91
N ASP A 210 0.89 -10.46 9.12
CA ASP A 210 1.46 -11.79 9.38
C ASP A 210 0.38 -12.86 9.56
N LYS A 211 -0.88 -12.45 9.77
CA LYS A 211 -2.04 -13.32 9.93
C LYS A 211 -3.19 -12.82 9.07
N LEU A 212 -3.09 -13.12 7.78
CA LEU A 212 -4.09 -12.77 6.77
C LEU A 212 -5.45 -13.38 7.09
N PRO A 213 -6.56 -12.73 6.67
CA PRO A 213 -7.89 -13.30 6.79
C PRO A 213 -8.04 -14.59 5.96
N PRO A 214 -9.00 -15.47 6.32
CA PRO A 214 -9.30 -16.66 5.53
C PRO A 214 -9.63 -16.30 4.07
N ILE A 215 -9.14 -17.12 3.14
CA ILE A 215 -9.42 -16.92 1.71
C ILE A 215 -10.80 -17.51 1.41
N ILE A 216 -11.74 -16.63 1.07
CA ILE A 216 -13.01 -16.98 0.43
C ILE A 216 -12.88 -16.59 -1.04
N ILE A 217 -13.30 -17.45 -1.95
CA ILE A 217 -13.13 -17.23 -3.40
C ILE A 217 -14.35 -16.49 -3.95
N ASP A 218 -14.12 -15.36 -4.62
CA ASP A 218 -15.15 -14.62 -5.37
C ASP A 218 -15.30 -15.22 -6.77
N LYS A 219 -16.20 -16.19 -6.94
CA LYS A 219 -16.36 -16.92 -8.21
C LYS A 219 -16.74 -15.99 -9.36
N GLY A 220 -16.09 -16.13 -10.50
CA GLY A 220 -16.29 -15.29 -11.70
C GLY A 220 -15.65 -13.91 -11.62
N SER A 221 -14.95 -13.59 -10.52
CA SER A 221 -14.15 -12.37 -10.43
C SER A 221 -12.92 -12.46 -11.32
N LYS A 222 -12.39 -11.30 -11.74
CA LYS A 222 -11.26 -11.26 -12.67
C LYS A 222 -10.40 -10.01 -12.50
N VAL A 223 -9.08 -10.16 -12.56
CA VAL A 223 -8.11 -9.06 -12.72
C VAL A 223 -7.37 -9.23 -14.05
N GLN A 224 -7.23 -8.14 -14.80
CA GLN A 224 -6.51 -8.10 -16.07
C GLN A 224 -5.72 -6.80 -16.19
N PHE A 225 -4.74 -6.80 -17.11
CA PHE A 225 -3.92 -5.64 -17.41
C PHE A 225 -3.83 -5.42 -18.92
N SER A 226 -3.55 -4.19 -19.31
CA SER A 226 -3.18 -3.82 -20.67
C SER A 226 -1.96 -2.91 -20.66
N VAL A 227 -1.22 -2.88 -21.76
CA VAL A 227 -0.14 -1.92 -21.99
C VAL A 227 -0.47 -1.19 -23.28
N ASN A 228 -0.57 0.14 -23.21
CA ASN A 228 -0.92 1.02 -24.32
C ASN A 228 -2.18 0.54 -25.07
N GLY A 229 -3.22 0.20 -24.31
CA GLY A 229 -4.51 -0.29 -24.82
C GLY A 229 -4.53 -1.76 -25.26
N LYS A 230 -3.38 -2.43 -25.40
CA LYS A 230 -3.34 -3.86 -25.74
C LYS A 230 -3.46 -4.71 -24.48
N VAL A 231 -4.59 -5.41 -24.34
CA VAL A 231 -4.83 -6.35 -23.24
C VAL A 231 -3.79 -7.47 -23.25
N LEU A 232 -3.24 -7.78 -22.08
CA LEU A 232 -2.29 -8.86 -21.88
C LEU A 232 -3.03 -10.19 -21.72
N GLU A 233 -2.39 -11.29 -22.13
CA GLU A 233 -2.96 -12.64 -21.97
C GLU A 233 -3.08 -13.07 -20.50
N THR A 234 -2.39 -12.37 -19.59
CA THR A 234 -2.51 -12.62 -18.15
C THR A 234 -3.86 -12.20 -17.61
N ASN A 235 -4.52 -13.16 -17.00
CA ASN A 235 -5.65 -12.92 -16.12
C ASN A 235 -5.49 -13.67 -14.81
N TYR A 236 -6.06 -13.09 -13.76
CA TYR A 236 -6.39 -13.80 -12.53
C TYR A 236 -7.89 -13.96 -12.52
N THR A 237 -8.37 -15.18 -12.34
CA THR A 237 -9.80 -15.51 -12.21
C THR A 237 -10.05 -16.05 -10.83
N ASP A 238 -11.29 -15.93 -10.36
CA ASP A 238 -11.72 -16.46 -9.07
C ASP A 238 -10.78 -15.98 -7.94
N ILE A 239 -10.56 -14.66 -7.89
CA ILE A 239 -9.68 -14.04 -6.90
C ILE A 239 -10.30 -14.12 -5.49
N PRO A 240 -9.51 -13.97 -4.41
CA PRO A 240 -10.05 -13.86 -3.07
C PRO A 240 -11.07 -12.72 -2.95
N ALA A 241 -12.19 -12.96 -2.29
CA ALA A 241 -13.16 -11.95 -1.93
C ALA A 241 -12.54 -10.93 -0.96
N GLY A 242 -12.80 -9.65 -1.17
CA GLY A 242 -12.23 -8.57 -0.38
C GLY A 242 -12.60 -7.18 -0.89
N PHE A 243 -12.13 -6.15 -0.19
CA PHE A 243 -12.30 -4.76 -0.58
C PHE A 243 -11.03 -4.24 -1.27
N TYR A 244 -11.07 -4.16 -2.60
CA TYR A 244 -9.91 -3.85 -3.42
C TYR A 244 -9.81 -2.36 -3.71
N HIS A 245 -8.60 -1.82 -3.52
CA HIS A 245 -8.22 -0.47 -3.90
C HIS A 245 -7.28 -0.52 -5.11
N PRO A 246 -7.34 0.46 -6.02
CA PRO A 246 -6.23 0.74 -6.94
C PRO A 246 -4.94 0.97 -6.15
N ALA A 247 -3.84 0.37 -6.59
CA ALA A 247 -2.61 0.29 -5.82
C ALA A 247 -1.35 0.44 -6.69
N LEU A 248 -0.34 1.10 -6.13
CA LEU A 248 0.96 1.34 -6.75
C LEU A 248 2.07 0.96 -5.79
N SER A 249 3.17 0.45 -6.34
CA SER A 249 4.46 0.34 -5.66
C SER A 249 5.54 0.94 -6.52
N LEU A 250 6.41 1.73 -5.91
CA LEU A 250 7.47 2.47 -6.56
C LEU A 250 8.82 2.04 -5.99
N TYR A 251 9.81 1.94 -6.87
CA TYR A 251 11.17 1.52 -6.55
C TYR A 251 12.18 2.41 -7.24
N MET A 252 13.22 2.81 -6.50
CA MET A 252 14.41 3.52 -6.99
C MET A 252 14.10 4.73 -7.87
N GLY A 253 13.34 5.69 -7.32
CA GLY A 253 13.07 6.96 -8.00
C GLY A 253 11.89 6.90 -8.98
N ALA A 254 11.14 5.79 -9.03
CA ALA A 254 10.03 5.67 -9.96
C ALA A 254 8.90 6.67 -9.66
N THR A 255 8.31 7.20 -10.73
CA THR A 255 7.17 8.13 -10.68
C THR A 255 6.00 7.51 -11.42
N ALA A 256 4.80 7.58 -10.85
CA ALA A 256 3.56 7.16 -11.48
C ALA A 256 2.55 8.31 -11.49
N VAL A 257 1.81 8.44 -12.59
CA VAL A 257 0.66 9.36 -12.69
C VAL A 257 -0.59 8.52 -12.87
N ILE A 258 -1.58 8.70 -12.01
CA ILE A 258 -2.85 7.98 -12.10
C ILE A 258 -3.91 8.80 -12.85
N ASN A 259 -4.59 8.13 -13.76
CA ASN A 259 -5.81 8.60 -14.39
C ASN A 259 -7.00 7.80 -13.87
N THR A 260 -7.89 8.49 -13.15
CA THR A 260 -9.08 7.89 -12.52
C THR A 260 -10.29 7.82 -13.45
N GLY A 261 -10.20 8.42 -14.64
CA GLY A 261 -11.30 8.58 -15.60
C GLY A 261 -12.19 9.80 -15.28
N PRO A 262 -13.23 10.04 -16.08
CA PRO A 262 -13.76 9.16 -17.13
C PRO A 262 -13.02 9.20 -18.46
N GLU A 263 -12.18 10.21 -18.68
CA GLU A 263 -11.40 10.37 -19.91
C GLU A 263 -10.12 9.55 -19.83
N PHE A 264 -9.99 8.55 -20.69
CA PHE A 264 -8.85 7.64 -20.74
C PHE A 264 -8.08 7.79 -22.03
N ASN A 265 -6.76 7.56 -21.99
CA ASN A 265 -5.95 7.47 -23.20
C ASN A 265 -6.33 6.22 -24.01
N TYR A 266 -6.66 5.13 -23.33
CA TYR A 266 -7.14 3.89 -23.91
C TYR A 266 -8.45 3.47 -23.23
N THR A 267 -9.56 3.88 -23.83
CA THR A 267 -10.90 3.60 -23.28
C THR A 267 -11.16 2.09 -23.22
N PRO A 268 -11.59 1.55 -22.06
CA PRO A 268 -11.93 0.15 -21.94
C PRO A 268 -13.24 -0.16 -22.68
N THR A 269 -13.58 -1.45 -22.82
CA THR A 269 -14.92 -1.83 -23.30
C THR A 269 -16.02 -1.27 -22.39
N VAL A 270 -17.23 -1.09 -22.94
CA VAL A 270 -18.38 -0.41 -22.30
C VAL A 270 -18.81 -0.97 -20.93
N HIS A 271 -18.35 -2.16 -20.55
CA HIS A 271 -18.71 -2.80 -19.28
C HIS A 271 -17.89 -2.31 -18.08
N PHE A 272 -16.77 -1.62 -18.28
CA PHE A 272 -15.92 -1.15 -17.17
C PHE A 272 -16.20 0.31 -16.81
N LEU A 273 -16.48 0.56 -15.53
CA LEU A 273 -16.68 1.90 -15.00
C LEU A 273 -15.34 2.54 -14.62
N PRO A 274 -15.16 3.85 -14.83
CA PRO A 274 -13.99 4.56 -14.34
C PRO A 274 -13.96 4.55 -12.81
N ILE A 275 -12.77 4.38 -12.24
CA ILE A 275 -12.64 4.37 -10.77
C ILE A 275 -13.05 5.69 -10.13
N CYS A 276 -13.10 6.82 -10.84
CA CYS A 276 -13.58 8.10 -10.29
C CYS A 276 -15.02 8.03 -9.75
N LYS A 277 -15.79 7.00 -10.12
CA LYS A 277 -17.14 6.69 -9.61
C LYS A 277 -17.14 5.77 -8.37
N MET A 278 -15.99 5.27 -7.92
CA MET A 278 -15.90 4.47 -6.70
C MET A 278 -16.31 5.28 -5.48
N GLN A 279 -16.78 4.57 -4.45
CA GLN A 279 -17.17 5.16 -3.18
C GLN A 279 -16.09 4.95 -2.12
N ARG A 280 -16.11 5.83 -1.10
CA ARG A 280 -15.24 5.65 0.06
C ARG A 280 -15.66 4.40 0.81
N PRO A 281 -14.71 3.66 1.39
CA PRO A 281 -15.07 2.59 2.31
C PRO A 281 -15.89 3.19 3.46
N CYS A 282 -17.10 2.66 3.67
CA CYS A 282 -17.89 3.01 4.83
C CYS A 282 -17.12 2.59 6.09
N ILE A 283 -16.89 3.55 6.99
CA ILE A 283 -16.47 3.24 8.35
C ILE A 283 -17.78 2.84 9.06
N VAL A 284 -18.04 1.54 9.17
CA VAL A 284 -19.17 1.02 9.94
C VAL A 284 -18.70 0.76 11.38
#